data_AF-A0A920KG77-F1
#
_entry.id   AF-A0A920KG77-F1
#
_cell.length_a   1.000
_cell.length_b   1.000
_cell.length_c   1.000
_cell.angle_alpha   90.00
_cell.angle_beta   90.00
_cell.angle_gamma   90.00
#
_symmetry.space_group_name_H-M   'P 1'
#
loop_
_entity.id
_entity.type
_entity.pdbx_description
1 polymer ?
#
loop_
_entity_poly.entity_id
_entity_poly.type
_entity_poly.pdbx_seq_one_letter_code
_entity_poly.pdbx_strand_id
1 'polypeptide(L)'
;MNQESESEEVKEAAGYSPFEVDTERDFSQFGSEELQDVITLINEIGKRLATRFSRRMRHSKRHGPMDLRRTMRQSLRRGGDLLDLMHRRRGGNV
;
A
#
# COMPACT_ATOMS: atom_id res chain seq x y z
N MET A 1 7.47 3.09 31.10
CA MET A 1 6.02 2.85 31.29
C MET A 1 5.26 3.84 30.42
N ASN A 2 4.62 3.39 29.33
CA ASN A 2 3.54 4.10 28.60
C ASN A 2 3.05 3.27 27.38
N GLN A 3 2.88 1.95 27.55
CA GLN A 3 2.33 1.09 26.48
C GLN A 3 0.90 0.60 26.77
N GLU A 4 0.43 0.71 28.00
CA GLU A 4 -0.92 0.23 28.37
C GLU A 4 -2.03 1.15 27.86
N SER A 5 -1.82 2.48 27.85
CA SER A 5 -2.86 3.47 27.51
C SER A 5 -3.29 3.45 26.04
N GLU A 6 -2.37 3.14 25.12
CA GLU A 6 -2.66 3.10 23.68
C GLU A 6 -3.43 1.83 23.29
N SER A 7 -3.31 0.77 24.10
CA SER A 7 -3.99 -0.51 23.87
C SER A 7 -5.48 -0.49 24.24
N GLU A 8 -5.90 0.38 25.17
CA GLU A 8 -7.30 0.49 25.59
C GLU A 8 -8.14 1.32 24.60
N GLU A 9 -7.61 2.42 24.06
CA GLU A 9 -8.30 3.25 23.07
C GLU A 9 -8.60 2.47 21.76
N VAL A 10 -7.74 1.52 21.37
CA VAL A 10 -7.93 0.71 20.16
C VAL A 10 -9.03 -0.34 20.33
N LYS A 11 -9.24 -0.85 21.56
CA LYS A 11 -10.30 -1.83 21.86
C LYS A 11 -11.69 -1.21 21.78
N GLU A 12 -11.84 0.06 22.15
CA GLU A 12 -13.14 0.75 22.16
C GLU A 12 -13.69 1.02 20.75
N ALA A 13 -12.82 1.01 19.73
CA ALA A 13 -13.19 1.20 18.32
C ALA A 13 -13.44 -0.11 17.55
N ALA A 14 -13.26 -1.28 18.17
CA ALA A 14 -13.45 -2.58 17.52
C ALA A 14 -14.93 -3.00 17.52
N GLY A 15 -15.55 -3.05 16.34
CA GLY A 15 -16.91 -3.58 16.18
C GLY A 15 -17.00 -5.07 16.55
N TYR A 16 -18.15 -5.50 17.08
CA TYR A 16 -18.41 -6.89 17.44
C TYR A 16 -18.23 -7.85 16.24
N SER A 17 -17.34 -8.83 16.39
CA SER A 17 -17.20 -9.97 15.49
C SER A 17 -17.66 -11.24 16.21
N PRO A 18 -18.51 -12.09 15.61
CA PRO A 18 -18.88 -13.38 16.20
C PRO A 18 -17.73 -14.40 16.17
N PHE A 19 -16.61 -14.07 15.53
CA PHE A 19 -15.37 -14.81 15.57
C PHE A 19 -14.40 -14.13 16.53
N GLU A 20 -13.89 -14.89 17.49
CA GLU A 20 -12.81 -14.46 18.37
C GLU A 20 -11.55 -14.28 17.51
N VAL A 21 -11.19 -13.02 17.27
CA VAL A 21 -9.98 -12.68 16.51
C VAL A 21 -8.85 -12.58 17.51
N ASP A 22 -8.07 -13.65 17.64
CA ASP A 22 -6.83 -13.61 18.41
C ASP A 22 -5.83 -12.74 17.63
N THR A 23 -5.80 -11.45 17.98
CA THR A 23 -5.07 -10.42 17.23
C THR A 23 -3.56 -10.62 17.25
N GLU A 24 -3.07 -11.45 18.18
CA GLU A 24 -1.68 -11.78 18.37
C GLU A 24 -1.56 -13.27 18.75
N ARG A 25 -0.78 -14.03 17.99
CA ARG A 25 -0.49 -15.43 18.27
C ARG A 25 0.98 -15.71 18.02
N ASP A 26 1.64 -16.39 18.94
CA ASP A 26 3.06 -16.71 18.81
C ASP A 26 3.27 -17.78 17.72
N PHE A 27 4.20 -17.52 16.80
CA PHE A 27 4.59 -18.45 15.74
C PHE A 27 5.15 -19.77 16.28
N SER A 28 5.67 -19.79 17.52
CA SER A 28 6.18 -21.01 18.17
C SER A 28 5.09 -22.04 18.46
N GLN A 29 3.82 -21.62 18.47
CA GLN A 29 2.67 -22.48 18.78
C GLN A 29 2.07 -23.14 17.53
N PHE A 30 2.57 -22.82 16.33
CA PHE A 30 2.06 -23.38 15.08
C PHE A 30 2.67 -24.75 14.81
N GLY A 31 1.83 -25.67 14.35
CA GLY A 31 2.30 -26.92 13.76
C GLY A 31 3.05 -26.68 12.44
N SER A 32 3.82 -27.66 11.98
CA SER A 32 4.59 -27.53 10.73
C SER A 32 3.72 -27.29 9.49
N GLU A 33 2.52 -27.88 9.44
CA GLU A 33 1.56 -27.68 8.35
C GLU A 33 0.94 -26.28 8.39
N GLU A 34 0.50 -25.84 9.58
CA GLU A 34 -0.06 -24.49 9.75
C GLU A 34 0.97 -23.40 9.44
N LEU A 35 2.24 -23.62 9.78
CA LEU A 35 3.31 -22.67 9.46
C LEU A 35 3.50 -22.53 7.94
N GLN A 36 3.32 -23.62 7.19
CA GLN A 36 3.39 -23.59 5.72
C GLN A 36 2.24 -22.76 5.12
N ASP A 37 1.04 -22.86 5.70
CA ASP A 37 -0.11 -22.06 5.30
C ASP A 37 0.12 -20.57 5.58
N VAL A 38 0.67 -20.24 6.75
CA VAL A 38 1.05 -18.87 7.13
C VAL A 38 2.07 -18.29 6.15
N ILE A 39 3.12 -19.04 5.81
CA ILE A 39 4.12 -18.61 4.81
C ILE A 39 3.47 -18.36 3.45
N THR A 40 2.54 -19.22 3.05
CA THR A 40 1.81 -19.07 1.78
C THR A 40 1.00 -17.78 1.79
N LEU A 41 0.23 -17.53 2.86
CA LEU A 41 -0.57 -16.33 3.03
C LEU A 41 0.27 -15.04 3.03
N ILE A 42 1.39 -15.04 3.77
CA ILE A 42 2.34 -13.91 3.80
C ILE A 42 2.84 -13.62 2.38
N ASN A 43 3.21 -14.65 1.63
CA ASN A 43 3.68 -14.50 0.25
C ASN A 43 2.59 -13.94 -0.67
N GLU A 44 1.34 -14.35 -0.53
CA GLU A 44 0.22 -13.81 -1.30
C GLU A 44 -0.03 -12.34 -1.00
N ILE A 45 -0.03 -11.97 0.29
CA ILE A 45 -0.14 -10.58 0.72
C ILE A 45 1.01 -9.75 0.15
N GLY A 46 2.25 -10.26 0.24
CA GLY A 46 3.43 -9.62 -0.33
C GLY A 46 3.31 -9.38 -1.83
N LYS A 47 2.90 -10.39 -2.61
CA LYS A 47 2.64 -10.26 -4.06
C LYS A 47 1.58 -9.21 -4.37
N ARG A 48 0.47 -9.21 -3.63
CA ARG A 48 -0.63 -8.24 -3.82
C ARG A 48 -0.18 -6.81 -3.52
N LEU A 49 0.61 -6.62 -2.46
CA LEU A 49 1.20 -5.32 -2.12
C LEU A 49 2.16 -4.85 -3.20
N ALA A 50 3.13 -5.69 -3.61
CA ALA A 50 4.11 -5.36 -4.64
C ALA A 50 3.45 -4.94 -5.98
N THR A 51 2.44 -5.71 -6.43
CA THR A 51 1.69 -5.38 -7.66
C THR A 51 0.86 -4.10 -7.53
N ARG A 52 0.30 -3.79 -6.35
CA ARG A 52 -0.42 -2.54 -6.08
C ARG A 52 0.50 -1.32 -6.19
N PHE A 53 1.72 -1.40 -5.65
CA PHE A 53 2.71 -0.32 -5.77
C PHE A 53 3.17 -0.11 -7.21
N SER A 54 3.43 -1.21 -7.94
CA SER A 54 3.79 -1.16 -9.36
C SER A 54 2.69 -0.50 -10.22
N ARG A 55 1.42 -0.84 -9.98
CA ARG A 55 0.26 -0.25 -10.68
C ARG A 55 0.00 1.21 -10.30
N ARG A 56 0.25 1.60 -9.04
CA ARG A 56 0.01 2.97 -8.57
C ARG A 56 1.11 3.92 -9.06
N MET A 57 0.97 4.37 -10.30
CA MET A 57 1.74 5.50 -10.81
C MET A 57 1.37 6.76 -10.02
N ARG A 58 2.37 7.55 -9.63
CA ARG A 58 2.21 8.85 -8.98
C ARG A 58 2.81 9.93 -9.86
N HIS A 59 2.23 11.12 -9.80
CA HIS A 59 2.84 12.31 -10.40
C HIS A 59 4.26 12.50 -9.87
N SER A 60 5.18 12.88 -10.75
CA SER A 60 6.55 13.17 -10.39
C SER A 60 7.02 14.46 -11.04
N LYS A 61 7.80 15.22 -10.27
CA LYS A 61 8.61 16.33 -10.80
C LYS A 61 9.96 15.84 -11.37
N ARG A 62 10.34 14.58 -11.10
CA ARG A 62 11.58 13.99 -11.63
C ARG A 62 11.33 13.43 -13.02
N HIS A 63 12.36 13.45 -13.86
CA HIS A 63 12.36 12.76 -15.15
C HIS A 63 12.00 11.27 -14.98
N GLY A 64 11.18 10.75 -15.88
CA GLY A 64 10.64 9.39 -15.84
C GLY A 64 9.71 9.15 -17.02
N PRO A 65 8.87 8.11 -17.00
CA PRO A 65 7.84 7.94 -18.02
C PRO A 65 6.94 9.17 -18.14
N MET A 66 6.73 9.66 -19.37
CA MET A 66 5.86 10.80 -19.64
C MET A 66 4.41 10.45 -19.26
N ASP A 67 3.75 11.37 -18.57
CA ASP A 67 2.31 11.38 -18.37
C ASP A 67 1.66 12.16 -19.52
N LEU A 68 1.43 11.49 -20.65
CA LEU A 68 0.91 12.11 -21.86
C LEU A 68 -0.45 12.80 -21.62
N ARG A 69 -1.34 12.17 -20.85
CA ARG A 69 -2.66 12.73 -20.54
C ARG A 69 -2.56 14.05 -19.78
N ARG A 70 -1.67 14.11 -18.77
CA ARG A 70 -1.47 15.33 -17.98
C ARG A 70 -0.72 16.40 -18.78
N THR A 71 0.27 16.00 -19.56
CA THR A 71 1.03 16.88 -20.46
C THR A 71 0.09 17.56 -21.47
N MET A 72 -0.72 16.78 -22.19
CA MET A 72 -1.70 17.28 -23.15
C MET A 72 -2.76 18.17 -22.47
N ARG A 73 -3.28 17.76 -21.31
CA ARG A 73 -4.25 18.58 -20.56
C ARG A 73 -3.66 19.93 -20.15
N GLN A 74 -2.38 19.98 -19.81
CA GLN A 74 -1.72 21.20 -19.40
C GLN A 74 -1.35 22.10 -20.60
N SER A 75 -0.99 21.51 -21.74
CA SER A 75 -0.70 22.26 -22.96
C SER A 75 -1.91 23.01 -23.50
N LEU A 76 -3.13 22.48 -23.33
CA LEU A 76 -4.36 23.18 -23.72
C LEU A 76 -4.54 24.55 -23.06
N ARG A 77 -3.97 24.77 -21.86
CA ARG A 77 -3.99 26.10 -21.21
C ARG A 77 -3.11 27.13 -21.93
N ARG A 78 -2.22 26.67 -22.80
CA ARG A 78 -1.24 27.45 -23.57
C ARG A 78 -1.48 27.30 -25.06
N GLY A 79 -2.73 27.12 -25.49
CA GLY A 79 -3.08 26.99 -26.91
C GLY A 79 -2.65 25.67 -27.56
N GLY A 80 -2.19 24.68 -26.77
CA GLY A 80 -1.77 23.36 -27.27
C GLY A 80 -0.27 23.12 -27.22
N ASP A 81 0.54 24.13 -26.88
CA ASP A 81 2.00 24.03 -26.89
C ASP A 81 2.56 23.16 -25.75
N LEU A 82 3.36 22.15 -26.09
CA LEU A 82 3.94 21.17 -25.17
C LEU A 82 5.26 21.68 -24.54
N LEU A 83 5.20 22.83 -23.87
CA LEU A 83 6.38 23.45 -23.24
C LEU A 83 6.86 22.72 -21.98
N ASP A 84 5.93 22.14 -21.20
CA ASP A 84 6.26 21.39 -19.99
C ASP A 84 5.84 19.93 -20.12
N LEU A 85 6.79 19.02 -19.99
CA LEU A 85 6.53 17.59 -19.95
C LEU A 85 6.21 17.15 -18.53
N MET A 86 5.02 16.58 -18.34
CA MET A 86 4.62 16.01 -17.06
C MET A 86 5.08 14.57 -16.98
N HIS A 87 5.60 14.18 -15.82
CA HIS A 87 6.16 12.87 -15.60
C HIS A 87 5.40 12.13 -14.52
N ARG A 88 5.41 10.80 -14.63
CA ARG A 88 4.87 9.88 -13.64
C ARG A 88 5.95 8.92 -13.22
N ARG A 89 6.01 8.65 -11.92
CA ARG A 89 6.90 7.65 -11.34
C ARG A 89 6.07 6.50 -10.79
N ARG A 90 6.68 5.32 -10.71
CA ARG A 90 6.12 4.22 -9.93
C ARG A 90 6.04 4.66 -8.46
N GLY A 91 4.91 4.43 -7.81
CA GLY A 91 4.74 4.70 -6.40
C GLY A 91 5.60 3.73 -5.59
N GLY A 92 6.86 4.06 -5.36
CA GLY A 92 7.73 3.29 -4.47
C GLY A 92 7.17 3.28 -3.05
N ASN A 93 7.33 2.13 -2.38
CA ASN A 93 7.48 2.13 -0.93
C ASN A 93 8.71 2.97 -0.60
N VAL A 94 8.54 3.89 0.34
CA VAL A 94 9.67 4.61 0.97
C VAL A 94 10.43 3.60 1.81
#